data_AF-A0A7G7SS03-F1
#
_entry.id   AF-A0A7G7SS03-F1
#
_cell.length_a   1.000
_cell.length_b   1.000
_cell.length_c   1.000
_cell.angle_alpha   90.00
_cell.angle_beta   90.00
_cell.angle_gamma   90.00
#
_symmetry.space_group_name_H-M   'P 1'
#
loop_
_entity.id
_entity.type
_entity.pdbx_description
1 polymer ?
#
loop_
_entity_poly.entity_id
_entity_poly.type
_entity_poly.pdbx_seq_one_letter_code
_entity_poly.pdbx_strand_id
1 'polypeptide(L)'
;MRRLPSHLACGMLVTALLAAAPLHAQDSTETRLREALRETSTRLRKAEADLVQQQLATAAAERERDALRAAPMPAPRVASADPGREAALQRQLQQAQRERDAALTQQREQQQAQARTAQAAAQQAQTQATLDAELQHQRARMAQCATGSEALYATARELAALYRDPAFVRFVRSHGRELFGMARVTRENRVRTLEDRLAEQHAQTQACAGATAATATATATQDSVQ
;
A
#
# COMPACT_ATOMS: atom_id res chain seq x y z
N MET A 1 -19.93 24.83 59.75
CA MET A 1 -20.18 24.15 58.46
C MET A 1 -19.34 24.79 57.37
N ARG A 2 -18.28 24.11 56.90
CA ARG A 2 -17.51 24.52 55.70
C ARG A 2 -17.19 23.25 54.92
N ARG A 3 -17.79 23.09 53.73
CA ARG A 3 -17.50 22.00 52.79
C ARG A 3 -16.42 22.46 51.81
N LEU A 4 -15.40 21.63 51.61
CA LEU A 4 -14.36 21.79 50.60
C LEU A 4 -14.80 21.05 49.31
N PRO A 5 -14.55 21.59 48.10
CA PRO A 5 -14.90 20.93 46.85
C PRO A 5 -13.85 19.90 46.41
N SER A 6 -14.27 18.64 46.42
CA SER A 6 -13.57 17.44 45.95
C SER A 6 -13.79 17.19 44.45
N HIS A 7 -13.24 18.05 43.58
CA HIS A 7 -13.32 17.86 42.11
C HIS A 7 -11.98 17.97 41.37
N LEU A 8 -10.86 18.14 42.06
CA LEU A 8 -9.56 18.34 41.41
C LEU A 8 -8.73 17.06 41.18
N ALA A 9 -9.23 15.87 41.50
CA ALA A 9 -8.45 14.63 41.40
C ALA A 9 -8.78 13.75 40.16
N CYS A 10 -9.86 14.01 39.43
CA CYS A 10 -10.32 13.10 38.36
C CYS A 10 -9.96 13.58 36.93
N GLY A 11 -9.39 14.78 36.78
CA GLY A 11 -9.07 15.37 35.47
C GLY A 11 -7.66 15.08 34.95
N MET A 12 -6.73 14.67 35.82
CA MET A 12 -5.31 14.49 35.48
C MET A 12 -4.94 13.08 35.01
N LEU A 13 -5.85 12.10 35.11
CA LEU A 13 -5.57 10.70 34.77
C LEU A 13 -5.96 10.32 33.33
N VAL A 14 -6.75 11.15 32.64
CA VAL A 14 -7.21 10.89 31.27
C VAL A 14 -6.28 11.52 30.22
N THR A 15 -5.57 12.60 30.56
CA THR A 15 -4.63 13.28 29.66
C THR A 15 -3.26 12.58 29.55
N ALA A 16 -2.93 11.65 30.45
CA ALA A 16 -1.68 10.89 30.38
C ALA A 16 -1.75 9.63 29.50
N LEU A 17 -2.95 9.12 29.15
CA LEU A 17 -3.09 7.89 28.35
C LEU A 17 -3.20 8.11 26.84
N LEU A 18 -3.43 9.34 26.35
CA LEU A 18 -3.55 9.62 24.91
C LEU A 18 -2.27 10.14 24.23
N ALA A 19 -1.17 10.31 24.97
CA ALA A 19 0.09 10.81 24.41
C ALA A 19 1.10 9.72 24.02
N ALA A 20 0.77 8.43 24.17
CA ALA A 20 1.71 7.31 24.00
C ALA A 20 1.57 6.49 22.70
N ALA A 21 0.71 6.88 21.75
CA ALA A 21 0.53 6.15 20.50
C ALA A 21 0.34 7.09 19.31
N PRO A 22 1.45 7.54 18.69
CA PRO A 22 1.67 7.06 17.32
C PRO A 22 3.13 6.65 17.01
N LEU A 23 4.04 6.61 17.99
CA LEU A 23 5.44 6.22 17.74
C LEU A 23 5.62 4.71 17.42
N HIS A 24 4.78 3.85 18.01
CA HIS A 24 4.87 2.39 17.78
C HIS A 24 4.36 1.92 16.41
N ALA A 25 3.72 2.80 15.62
CA ALA A 25 3.24 2.45 14.28
C ALA A 25 4.34 2.59 13.21
N GLN A 26 5.28 3.54 13.36
CA GLN A 26 6.39 3.72 12.41
C GLN A 26 7.49 2.67 12.59
N ASP A 27 7.80 2.27 13.82
CA ASP A 27 8.74 1.17 14.07
C ASP A 27 8.25 -0.15 13.47
N SER A 28 6.92 -0.35 13.40
CA SER A 28 6.33 -1.59 12.86
C SER A 28 6.48 -1.73 11.35
N THR A 29 6.48 -0.62 10.59
CA THR A 29 6.65 -0.67 9.13
C THR A 29 8.13 -0.79 8.75
N GLU A 30 9.01 -0.09 9.47
CA GLU A 30 10.45 -0.21 9.26
C GLU A 30 10.98 -1.60 9.61
N THR A 31 10.51 -2.20 10.72
CA THR A 31 10.86 -3.58 11.08
C THR A 31 10.37 -4.58 10.05
N ARG A 32 9.16 -4.41 9.51
CA ARG A 32 8.65 -5.24 8.39
C ARG A 32 9.51 -5.11 7.13
N LEU A 33 9.95 -3.90 6.78
CA LEU A 33 10.82 -3.68 5.62
C LEU A 33 12.22 -4.30 5.83
N ARG A 34 12.79 -4.18 7.03
CA ARG A 34 14.07 -4.81 7.37
C ARG A 34 13.97 -6.33 7.33
N GLU A 35 12.87 -6.89 7.81
CA GLU A 35 12.67 -8.34 7.79
C GLU A 35 12.43 -8.85 6.36
N ALA A 36 11.64 -8.12 5.55
CA ALA A 36 11.48 -8.41 4.13
C ALA A 36 12.83 -8.35 3.38
N LEU A 37 13.70 -7.38 3.69
CA LEU A 37 15.05 -7.29 3.11
C LEU A 37 15.95 -8.45 3.54
N ARG A 38 15.89 -8.88 4.80
CA ARG A 38 16.61 -10.07 5.27
C ARG A 38 16.12 -11.31 4.54
N GLU A 39 14.81 -11.47 4.43
CA GLU A 39 14.21 -12.62 3.76
C GLU A 39 14.53 -12.65 2.26
N THR A 40 14.51 -11.51 1.56
CA THR A 40 14.95 -11.48 0.15
C THR A 40 16.43 -11.80 0.01
N SER A 41 17.28 -11.30 0.93
CA SER A 41 18.71 -11.62 0.90
C SER A 41 19.01 -13.10 1.12
N THR A 42 18.26 -13.78 2.01
CA THR A 42 18.43 -15.23 2.24
C THR A 42 17.92 -16.04 1.06
N ARG A 43 16.81 -15.64 0.44
CA ARG A 43 16.31 -16.24 -0.81
C ARG A 43 17.32 -16.08 -1.95
N LEU A 44 17.96 -14.92 -2.07
CA LEU A 44 18.95 -14.66 -3.11
C LEU A 44 20.19 -15.55 -2.95
N ARG A 45 20.75 -15.63 -1.74
CA ARG A 45 21.88 -16.52 -1.44
C ARG A 45 21.54 -17.99 -1.66
N LYS A 46 20.31 -18.40 -1.34
CA LYS A 46 19.85 -19.76 -1.59
C LYS A 46 19.75 -20.06 -3.09
N ALA A 47 19.19 -19.13 -3.88
CA ALA A 47 19.12 -19.27 -5.32
C ALA A 47 20.51 -19.33 -5.97
N GLU A 48 21.47 -18.54 -5.49
CA GLU A 48 22.86 -18.61 -5.93
C GLU A 48 23.51 -19.96 -5.62
N ALA A 49 23.30 -20.49 -4.41
CA ALA A 49 23.81 -21.81 -4.02
C ALA A 49 23.20 -22.93 -4.87
N ASP A 50 21.89 -22.88 -5.12
CA ASP A 50 21.19 -23.85 -5.98
C ASP A 50 21.72 -23.80 -7.42
N LEU A 51 22.03 -22.61 -7.94
CA LEU A 51 22.60 -22.43 -9.28
C LEU A 51 24.01 -23.02 -9.39
N VAL A 52 24.88 -22.78 -8.40
CA VAL A 52 26.21 -23.41 -8.33
C VAL A 52 26.09 -24.93 -8.25
N GLN A 53 25.14 -25.44 -7.47
CA GLN A 53 24.94 -26.88 -7.33
C GLN A 53 24.44 -27.52 -8.64
N GLN A 54 23.57 -26.83 -9.39
CA GLN A 54 23.17 -27.26 -10.72
C GLN A 54 24.35 -27.27 -11.71
N GLN A 55 25.21 -26.24 -11.70
CA GLN A 55 26.40 -26.20 -12.56
C GLN A 55 27.37 -27.35 -12.28
N LEU A 56 27.57 -27.70 -11.00
CA LEU A 56 28.40 -28.84 -10.62
C LEU A 56 27.77 -30.17 -11.07
N ALA A 57 26.45 -30.32 -10.93
CA ALA A 57 25.74 -31.51 -11.39
C ALA A 57 25.80 -31.67 -12.92
N THR A 58 25.67 -30.58 -13.69
CA THR A 58 25.82 -30.61 -15.15
C THR A 58 27.25 -30.95 -15.56
N ALA A 59 28.26 -30.38 -14.89
CA ALA A 59 29.66 -30.69 -15.17
C ALA A 59 30.00 -32.17 -14.84
N ALA A 60 29.41 -32.72 -13.78
CA ALA A 60 29.55 -34.14 -13.45
C ALA A 60 28.90 -35.04 -14.52
N ALA A 61 27.67 -34.72 -14.94
CA ALA A 61 26.96 -35.45 -15.99
C ALA A 61 27.70 -35.40 -17.34
N GLU A 62 28.32 -34.26 -17.68
CA GLU A 62 29.15 -34.14 -18.89
C GLU A 62 30.40 -35.02 -18.81
N ARG A 63 31.09 -35.07 -17.67
CA ARG A 63 32.24 -35.96 -17.46
C ARG A 63 31.87 -37.42 -17.59
N GLU A 64 30.73 -37.84 -17.04
CA GLU A 64 30.24 -39.21 -17.22
C GLU A 64 29.93 -39.51 -18.68
N ARG A 65 29.29 -38.58 -19.38
CA ARG A 65 28.96 -38.73 -20.80
C ARG A 65 30.21 -38.84 -21.66
N ASP A 66 31.24 -38.04 -21.36
CA ASP A 66 32.51 -38.07 -22.08
C ASP A 66 33.32 -39.33 -21.76
N ALA A 67 33.28 -39.82 -20.51
CA ALA A 67 33.86 -41.12 -20.14
C ALA A 67 33.20 -42.29 -20.87
N LEU A 68 31.87 -42.28 -21.01
CA LEU A 68 31.12 -43.27 -21.77
C LEU A 68 31.40 -43.19 -23.28
N ARG A 69 31.70 -42.00 -23.81
CA ARG A 69 32.13 -41.80 -25.21
C ARG A 69 33.56 -42.26 -25.47
N ALA A 70 34.45 -42.09 -24.49
CA ALA A 70 35.85 -42.48 -24.59
C ALA A 70 36.08 -43.98 -24.33
N ALA A 71 35.12 -44.67 -23.73
CA ALA A 71 35.17 -46.11 -23.55
C ALA A 71 35.20 -46.81 -24.93
N PRO A 72 36.19 -47.68 -25.21
CA PRO A 72 36.25 -48.41 -26.48
C PRO A 72 34.98 -49.26 -26.63
N MET A 73 34.27 -49.08 -27.75
CA MET A 73 33.07 -49.86 -28.06
C MET A 73 33.43 -51.36 -27.97
N PRO A 74 32.80 -52.15 -27.09
CA PRO A 74 33.00 -53.59 -27.10
C PRO A 74 32.54 -54.10 -28.47
N ALA A 75 33.42 -54.84 -29.15
CA ALA A 75 33.11 -55.48 -30.43
C ALA A 75 31.77 -56.21 -30.33
N PRO A 76 30.90 -56.11 -31.36
CA PRO A 76 29.58 -56.71 -31.30
C PRO A 76 29.73 -58.22 -31.16
N ARG A 77 29.55 -58.71 -29.93
CA ARG A 77 29.27 -60.13 -29.70
C ARG A 77 27.96 -60.38 -30.42
N VAL A 78 28.03 -61.19 -31.47
CA VAL A 78 26.88 -61.72 -32.19
C VAL A 78 26.06 -62.53 -31.19
N ALA A 79 25.22 -61.84 -30.43
CA ALA A 79 24.21 -62.45 -29.61
C ALA A 79 23.20 -63.04 -30.59
N SER A 80 23.11 -64.36 -30.61
CA SER A 80 22.03 -65.08 -31.29
C SER A 80 20.71 -64.39 -30.97
N ALA A 81 19.99 -63.97 -32.02
CA ALA A 81 18.69 -63.34 -31.93
C ALA A 81 17.72 -64.32 -31.25
N ASP A 82 17.60 -64.19 -29.94
CA ASP A 82 16.68 -64.96 -29.13
C ASP A 82 15.36 -64.18 -29.13
N PRO A 83 14.31 -64.63 -29.85
CA PRO A 83 13.09 -63.85 -30.05
C PRO A 83 12.39 -63.48 -28.73
N GLY A 84 12.63 -64.24 -27.66
CA GLY A 84 12.16 -63.90 -26.31
C GLY A 84 12.82 -62.65 -25.72
N ARG A 85 14.09 -62.37 -26.06
CA ARG A 85 14.82 -61.17 -25.62
C ARG A 85 14.33 -59.93 -26.35
N GLU A 86 14.10 -60.01 -27.66
CA GLU A 86 13.55 -58.89 -28.44
C GLU A 86 12.14 -58.51 -27.97
N ALA A 87 11.27 -59.51 -27.73
CA ALA A 87 9.93 -59.28 -27.19
C ALA A 87 9.94 -58.73 -25.74
N ALA A 88 10.94 -59.06 -24.93
CA ALA A 88 11.12 -58.47 -23.60
C ALA A 88 11.59 -57.01 -23.69
N LEU A 89 12.52 -56.71 -24.60
CA LEU A 89 13.04 -55.36 -24.83
C LEU A 89 11.96 -54.43 -25.38
N GLN A 90 11.13 -54.92 -26.31
CA GLN A 90 9.99 -54.17 -26.84
C GLN A 90 8.97 -53.82 -25.74
N ARG A 91 8.70 -54.75 -24.81
CA ARG A 91 7.84 -54.49 -23.65
C ARG A 91 8.44 -53.45 -22.70
N GLN A 92 9.75 -53.51 -22.44
CA GLN A 92 10.45 -52.49 -21.65
C GLN A 92 10.39 -51.11 -22.29
N LEU A 93 10.59 -51.01 -23.61
CA LEU A 93 10.51 -49.73 -24.31
C LEU A 93 9.09 -49.15 -24.28
N GLN A 94 8.06 -49.98 -24.44
CA GLN A 94 6.67 -49.54 -24.31
C GLN A 94 6.33 -49.07 -22.89
N GLN A 95 6.85 -49.76 -21.86
CA GLN A 95 6.70 -49.32 -20.46
C GLN A 95 7.40 -47.99 -20.21
N ALA A 96 8.66 -47.86 -20.63
CA ALA A 96 9.43 -46.63 -20.50
C ALA A 96 8.78 -45.46 -21.24
N GLN A 97 8.20 -45.68 -22.42
CA GLN A 97 7.45 -44.65 -23.15
C GLN A 97 6.21 -44.19 -22.37
N ARG A 98 5.42 -45.13 -21.82
CA ARG A 98 4.24 -44.81 -21.02
C ARG A 98 4.59 -44.03 -19.75
N GLU A 99 5.67 -44.42 -19.07
CA GLU A 99 6.17 -43.69 -17.89
C GLU A 99 6.64 -42.28 -18.26
N ARG A 100 7.31 -42.13 -19.41
CA ARG A 100 7.75 -40.82 -19.91
C ARG A 100 6.57 -39.92 -20.26
N ASP A 101 5.58 -40.45 -20.95
CA ASP A 101 4.37 -39.71 -21.31
C ASP A 101 3.58 -39.31 -20.06
N ALA A 102 3.46 -40.21 -19.07
CA ALA A 102 2.84 -39.92 -17.79
C ALA A 102 3.60 -38.83 -17.00
N ALA A 103 4.93 -38.87 -17.01
CA ALA A 103 5.76 -37.83 -16.38
C ALA A 103 5.61 -36.47 -17.08
N LEU A 104 5.53 -36.45 -18.41
CA LEU A 104 5.30 -35.22 -19.18
C LEU A 104 3.91 -34.64 -18.94
N THR A 105 2.87 -35.48 -18.86
CA THR A 105 1.53 -35.01 -18.50
C THR A 105 1.50 -34.41 -17.09
N GLN A 106 2.14 -35.08 -16.12
CA GLN A 106 2.21 -34.59 -14.75
C GLN A 106 2.99 -33.26 -14.66
N GLN A 107 4.08 -33.11 -15.42
CA GLN A 107 4.83 -31.86 -15.48
C GLN A 107 3.99 -30.72 -16.07
N ARG A 108 3.22 -30.98 -17.13
CA ARG A 108 2.32 -29.99 -17.73
C ARG A 108 1.22 -29.56 -16.76
N GLU A 109 0.62 -30.49 -16.04
CA GLU A 109 -0.38 -30.19 -15.01
C GLU A 109 0.20 -29.32 -13.89
N GLN A 110 1.41 -29.64 -13.41
CA GLN A 110 2.10 -28.82 -12.41
C GLN A 110 2.41 -27.41 -12.92
N GLN A 111 2.89 -27.28 -14.16
CA GLN A 111 3.16 -25.98 -14.78
C GLN A 111 1.87 -25.16 -14.94
N GLN A 112 0.77 -25.79 -15.35
CA GLN A 112 -0.53 -25.12 -15.45
C GLN A 112 -1.06 -24.70 -14.07
N ALA A 113 -0.90 -25.54 -13.05
CA ALA A 113 -1.28 -25.20 -11.68
C ALA A 113 -0.46 -24.01 -11.16
N GLN A 114 0.86 -24.00 -11.40
CA GLN A 114 1.74 -22.88 -11.04
C GLN A 114 1.40 -21.59 -11.81
N ALA A 115 1.06 -21.69 -13.10
CA ALA A 115 0.64 -20.53 -13.88
C ALA A 115 -0.68 -19.95 -13.35
N ARG A 116 -1.63 -20.80 -12.95
CA ARG A 116 -2.90 -20.35 -12.35
C ARG A 116 -2.69 -19.68 -10.99
N THR A 117 -1.82 -20.23 -10.14
CA THR A 117 -1.53 -19.61 -8.84
C THR A 117 -0.78 -18.29 -8.99
N ALA A 118 0.16 -18.20 -9.94
CA ALA A 118 0.86 -16.96 -10.25
C ALA A 118 -0.11 -15.88 -10.80
N GLN A 119 -1.03 -16.25 -11.68
CA GLN A 119 -2.07 -15.35 -12.17
C GLN A 119 -3.01 -14.88 -11.06
N ALA A 120 -3.46 -15.78 -10.18
CA ALA A 120 -4.29 -15.41 -9.04
C ALA A 120 -3.56 -14.46 -8.08
N ALA A 121 -2.28 -14.71 -7.80
CA ALA A 121 -1.45 -13.83 -6.97
C ALA A 121 -1.25 -12.46 -7.62
N ALA A 122 -1.03 -12.39 -8.94
CA ALA A 122 -0.91 -11.14 -9.67
C ALA A 122 -2.21 -10.33 -9.66
N GLN A 123 -3.36 -10.99 -9.84
CA GLN A 123 -4.67 -10.35 -9.73
C GLN A 123 -4.92 -9.80 -8.32
N GLN A 124 -4.58 -10.57 -7.28
CA GLN A 124 -4.69 -10.11 -5.89
C GLN A 124 -3.76 -8.94 -5.58
N ALA A 125 -2.53 -8.94 -6.10
CA ALA A 125 -1.62 -7.81 -5.93
C ALA A 125 -2.15 -6.55 -6.63
N GLN A 126 -2.75 -6.71 -7.81
CA GLN A 126 -3.35 -5.59 -8.53
C GLN A 126 -4.57 -5.02 -7.81
N THR A 127 -5.46 -5.86 -7.27
CA THR A 127 -6.62 -5.38 -6.49
C THR A 127 -6.19 -4.71 -5.19
N GLN A 128 -5.16 -5.21 -4.52
CA GLN A 128 -4.58 -4.54 -3.35
C GLN A 128 -4.02 -3.17 -3.71
N ALA A 129 -3.25 -3.07 -4.81
CA ALA A 129 -2.71 -1.81 -5.27
C ALA A 129 -3.80 -0.77 -5.62
N THR A 130 -4.90 -1.20 -6.24
CA THR A 130 -6.03 -0.29 -6.53
C THR A 130 -6.72 0.19 -5.26
N LEU A 131 -6.97 -0.71 -4.30
CA LEU A 131 -7.59 -0.34 -3.02
C LEU A 131 -6.69 0.60 -2.21
N ASP A 132 -5.38 0.36 -2.20
CA ASP A 132 -4.42 1.25 -1.52
C ASP A 132 -4.39 2.63 -2.18
N ALA A 133 -4.43 2.71 -3.51
CA ALA A 133 -4.50 3.98 -4.23
C ALA A 133 -5.80 4.74 -3.92
N GLU A 134 -6.93 4.05 -3.86
CA GLU A 134 -8.22 4.63 -3.47
C GLU A 134 -8.20 5.15 -2.03
N LEU A 135 -7.65 4.38 -1.09
CA LEU A 135 -7.50 4.80 0.31
C LEU A 135 -6.59 6.02 0.44
N GLN A 136 -5.48 6.07 -0.30
CA GLN A 136 -4.60 7.24 -0.34
C GLN A 136 -5.32 8.47 -0.90
N HIS A 137 -6.07 8.30 -1.99
CA HIS A 137 -6.87 9.38 -2.58
C HIS A 137 -7.91 9.91 -1.59
N GLN A 138 -8.65 9.03 -0.91
CA GLN A 138 -9.64 9.43 0.10
C GLN A 138 -8.98 10.15 1.29
N ARG A 139 -7.84 9.65 1.79
CA ARG A 139 -7.07 10.32 2.87
C ARG A 139 -6.60 11.71 2.45
N ALA A 140 -6.09 11.85 1.23
CA ALA A 140 -5.66 13.14 0.71
C ALA A 140 -6.82 14.14 0.61
N ARG A 141 -8.00 13.71 0.14
CA ARG A 141 -9.20 14.55 0.11
C ARG A 141 -9.64 14.96 1.51
N MET A 142 -9.70 14.02 2.46
CA MET A 142 -10.07 14.32 3.85
C MET A 142 -9.09 15.31 4.50
N ALA A 143 -7.78 15.14 4.26
CA ALA A 143 -6.77 16.08 4.74
C ALA A 143 -6.94 17.48 4.14
N GLN A 144 -7.18 17.59 2.83
CA GLN A 144 -7.45 18.87 2.16
C GLN A 144 -8.69 19.56 2.75
N CYS A 145 -9.77 18.82 2.99
CA CYS A 145 -10.97 19.39 3.59
C CYS A 145 -10.74 19.82 5.05
N ALA A 146 -9.96 19.07 5.82
CA ALA A 146 -9.59 19.45 7.19
C ALA A 146 -8.76 20.74 7.21
N THR A 147 -7.73 20.86 6.36
CA THR A 147 -6.94 22.09 6.22
C THR A 147 -7.78 23.28 5.77
N GLY A 148 -8.71 23.08 4.83
CA GLY A 148 -9.65 24.13 4.40
C GLY A 148 -10.54 24.62 5.55
N SER A 149 -11.04 23.69 6.38
CA SER A 149 -11.85 24.02 7.55
C SER A 149 -11.05 24.80 8.60
N GLU A 150 -9.80 24.42 8.85
CA GLU A 150 -8.90 25.12 9.78
C GLU A 150 -8.60 26.54 9.29
N ALA A 151 -8.33 26.71 7.99
CA ALA A 151 -8.12 28.02 7.38
C ALA A 151 -9.37 28.92 7.52
N LEU A 152 -10.57 28.37 7.32
CA LEU A 152 -11.83 29.08 7.54
C LEU A 152 -11.98 29.56 8.98
N TYR A 153 -11.71 28.68 9.95
CA TYR A 153 -11.75 29.06 11.37
C TYR A 153 -10.70 30.11 11.72
N ALA A 154 -9.50 30.03 11.14
CA ALA A 154 -8.45 31.02 11.34
C ALA A 154 -8.90 32.41 10.82
N THR A 155 -9.41 32.49 9.60
CA THR A 155 -9.93 33.74 9.02
C THR A 155 -11.11 34.31 9.83
N ALA A 156 -12.04 33.46 10.27
CA ALA A 156 -13.15 33.87 11.13
C ALA A 156 -12.66 34.42 12.48
N ARG A 157 -11.61 33.82 13.06
CA ARG A 157 -10.98 34.32 14.29
C ARG A 157 -10.27 35.65 14.08
N GLU A 158 -9.59 35.85 12.96
CA GLU A 158 -8.99 37.13 12.62
C GLU A 158 -10.03 38.23 12.49
N LEU A 159 -11.15 37.94 11.83
CA LEU A 159 -12.27 38.88 11.72
C LEU A 159 -12.86 39.20 13.10
N ALA A 160 -13.12 38.18 13.93
CA ALA A 160 -13.62 38.37 15.29
C ALA A 160 -12.63 39.17 16.16
N ALA A 161 -11.32 38.95 16.01
CA ALA A 161 -10.28 39.71 16.70
C ALA A 161 -10.27 41.18 16.27
N LEU A 162 -10.49 41.47 14.98
CA LEU A 162 -10.62 42.84 14.47
C LEU A 162 -11.79 43.56 15.13
N TYR A 163 -12.96 42.91 15.25
CA TYR A 163 -14.13 43.49 15.92
C TYR A 163 -13.98 43.60 17.45
N ARG A 164 -13.01 42.89 18.04
CA ARG A 164 -12.67 43.00 19.46
C ARG A 164 -11.62 44.06 19.74
N ASP A 165 -10.89 44.54 18.73
CA ASP A 165 -9.86 45.55 18.88
C ASP A 165 -10.50 46.91 19.27
N PRO A 166 -10.15 47.48 20.44
CA PRO A 166 -10.70 48.76 20.90
C PRO A 166 -10.40 49.92 19.94
N ALA A 167 -9.33 49.86 19.15
CA ALA A 167 -9.04 50.87 18.13
C ALA A 167 -10.04 50.80 16.97
N PHE A 168 -10.38 49.59 16.52
CA PHE A 168 -11.36 49.36 15.47
C PHE A 168 -12.79 49.69 15.94
N VAL A 169 -13.17 49.29 17.16
CA VAL A 169 -14.48 49.64 17.74
C VAL A 169 -14.66 51.15 17.87
N ARG A 170 -13.62 51.87 18.30
CA ARG A 170 -13.65 53.33 18.38
C ARG A 170 -13.80 53.98 17.01
N PHE A 171 -13.10 53.45 16.00
CA PHE A 171 -13.23 53.87 14.61
C PHE A 171 -14.67 53.70 14.10
N VAL A 172 -15.27 52.52 14.27
CA VAL A 172 -16.66 52.24 13.88
C VAL A 172 -17.64 53.17 14.62
N ARG A 173 -17.50 53.34 15.94
CA ARG A 173 -18.36 54.23 16.74
C ARG A 173 -18.24 55.70 16.32
N SER A 174 -17.05 56.11 15.88
CA SER A 174 -16.79 57.46 15.36
C SER A 174 -17.27 57.67 13.92
N HIS A 175 -17.95 56.68 13.31
CA HIS A 175 -18.37 56.70 11.89
C HIS A 175 -17.20 56.94 10.93
N GLY A 176 -16.00 56.47 11.28
CA GLY A 176 -14.81 56.68 10.47
C GLY A 176 -14.33 58.14 10.41
N ARG A 177 -14.66 58.96 11.43
CA ARG A 177 -14.08 60.30 11.63
C ARG A 177 -12.61 60.22 12.05
N GLU A 178 -11.79 59.64 11.20
CA GLU A 178 -10.34 59.80 11.26
C GLU A 178 -9.96 61.04 10.44
N LEU A 179 -9.10 61.90 10.99
CA LEU A 179 -8.63 63.15 10.36
C LEU A 179 -7.94 62.92 8.98
N PHE A 180 -7.58 61.67 8.66
CA PHE A 180 -6.94 61.27 7.41
C PHE A 180 -7.73 60.13 6.75
N GLY A 181 -8.35 60.40 5.60
CA GLY A 181 -9.20 59.43 4.88
C GLY A 181 -8.50 58.12 4.46
N MET A 182 -7.17 58.09 4.41
CA MET A 182 -6.39 56.88 4.07
C MET A 182 -6.52 55.77 5.12
N ALA A 183 -6.63 56.13 6.39
CA ALA A 183 -6.75 55.14 7.46
C ALA A 183 -8.14 54.46 7.45
N ARG A 184 -9.19 55.22 7.12
CA ARG A 184 -10.53 54.70 6.84
C ARG A 184 -10.51 53.67 5.71
N VAL A 185 -9.96 54.03 4.54
CA VAL A 185 -9.89 53.15 3.37
C VAL A 185 -9.10 51.87 3.68
N THR A 186 -8.01 51.99 4.44
CA THR A 186 -7.19 50.83 4.82
C THR A 186 -7.95 49.86 5.72
N ARG A 187 -8.73 50.38 6.69
CA ARG A 187 -9.57 49.55 7.57
C ARG A 187 -10.74 48.90 6.81
N GLU A 188 -11.42 49.65 5.95
CA GLU A 188 -12.51 49.13 5.10
C GLU A 188 -11.99 48.04 4.14
N ASN A 189 -10.86 48.28 3.47
CA ASN A 189 -10.22 47.29 2.61
C ASN A 189 -9.78 46.03 3.37
N ARG A 190 -9.30 46.19 4.62
CA ARG A 190 -8.92 45.05 5.46
C ARG A 190 -10.13 44.18 5.83
N VAL A 191 -11.25 44.79 6.22
CA VAL A 191 -12.51 44.04 6.48
C VAL A 191 -12.94 43.32 5.21
N ARG A 192 -12.98 44.04 4.08
CA ARG A 192 -13.42 43.47 2.80
C ARG A 192 -12.54 42.29 2.36
N THR A 193 -11.22 42.41 2.51
CA THR A 193 -10.28 41.32 2.22
C THR A 193 -10.54 40.09 3.07
N LEU A 194 -10.84 40.25 4.36
CA LEU A 194 -11.15 39.13 5.26
C LEU A 194 -12.50 38.51 4.93
N GLU A 195 -13.51 39.30 4.59
CA GLU A 195 -14.82 38.82 4.14
C GLU A 195 -14.72 38.02 2.83
N ASP A 196 -14.00 38.54 1.85
CA ASP A 196 -13.80 37.88 0.56
C ASP A 196 -13.05 36.54 0.75
N ARG A 197 -12.01 36.52 1.58
CA ARG A 197 -11.29 35.27 1.96
C ARG A 197 -12.20 34.28 2.69
N LEU A 198 -13.03 34.75 3.61
CA LEU A 198 -13.95 33.89 4.35
C LEU A 198 -14.99 33.26 3.41
N ALA A 199 -15.54 34.05 2.48
CA ALA A 199 -16.49 33.58 1.48
C ALA A 199 -15.86 32.54 0.54
N GLU A 200 -14.63 32.79 0.08
CA GLU A 200 -13.87 31.86 -0.75
C GLU A 200 -13.59 30.54 -0.02
N GLN A 201 -13.05 30.59 1.20
CA GLN A 201 -12.76 29.41 2.01
C GLN A 201 -14.04 28.63 2.38
N HIS A 202 -15.14 29.33 2.60
CA HIS A 202 -16.43 28.71 2.88
C HIS A 202 -16.97 27.96 1.67
N ALA A 203 -16.90 28.56 0.48
CA ALA A 203 -17.28 27.88 -0.77
C ALA A 203 -16.41 26.63 -1.03
N GLN A 204 -15.09 26.73 -0.81
CA GLN A 204 -14.16 25.60 -0.94
C GLN A 204 -14.49 24.47 0.06
N THR A 205 -14.79 24.83 1.31
CA THR A 205 -15.15 23.85 2.36
C THR A 205 -16.50 23.20 2.10
N GLN A 206 -17.49 23.95 1.59
CA GLN A 206 -18.80 23.41 1.20
C GLN A 206 -18.70 22.43 0.02
N ALA A 207 -17.89 22.74 -0.98
CA ALA A 207 -17.63 21.84 -2.10
C ALA A 207 -17.02 20.50 -1.62
N CYS A 208 -16.13 20.59 -0.63
CA CYS A 208 -15.57 19.44 0.08
C CYS A 208 -16.64 18.58 0.76
N ALA A 209 -17.51 19.19 1.58
CA ALA A 209 -18.57 18.48 2.30
C ALA A 209 -19.63 17.84 1.38
N GLY A 210 -19.99 18.54 0.29
CA GLY A 210 -20.91 18.00 -0.72
C GLY A 210 -20.36 16.79 -1.47
N ALA A 211 -19.05 16.80 -1.77
CA ALA A 211 -18.38 15.67 -2.40
C ALA A 211 -18.30 14.43 -1.48
N THR A 212 -18.10 14.63 -0.18
CA THR A 212 -18.09 13.52 0.80
C THR A 212 -19.47 12.89 0.93
N ALA A 213 -20.53 13.71 0.96
CA ALA A 213 -21.91 13.23 1.05
C ALA A 213 -22.34 12.42 -0.19
N ALA A 214 -21.98 12.88 -1.40
CA ALA A 214 -22.26 12.18 -2.65
C ALA A 214 -21.52 10.84 -2.77
N THR A 215 -20.28 10.77 -2.27
CA THR A 215 -19.51 9.52 -2.28
C THR A 215 -20.11 8.50 -1.32
N ALA A 216 -20.53 8.92 -0.13
CA ALA A 216 -21.18 8.05 0.86
C ALA A 216 -22.52 7.48 0.36
N THR A 217 -23.29 8.27 -0.39
CA THR A 217 -24.56 7.80 -1.00
C THR A 217 -24.34 6.82 -2.14
N ALA A 218 -23.28 7.01 -2.95
CA ALA A 218 -22.91 6.09 -4.02
C ALA A 218 -22.46 4.71 -3.50
N THR A 219 -21.65 4.68 -2.43
CA THR A 219 -21.29 3.40 -1.77
C THR A 219 -22.50 2.72 -1.13
N ALA A 220 -23.41 3.48 -0.51
CA ALA A 220 -24.61 2.92 0.11
C ALA A 220 -25.62 2.34 -0.91
N THR A 221 -25.66 2.88 -2.13
CA THR A 221 -26.53 2.34 -3.19
C THR A 221 -25.94 1.11 -3.86
N GLN A 222 -24.60 1.00 -3.97
CA GLN A 222 -23.95 -0.21 -4.49
C GLN A 222 -24.09 -1.43 -3.57
N ASP A 223 -24.02 -1.24 -2.24
CA ASP A 223 -24.21 -2.34 -1.27
C ASP A 223 -25.67 -2.81 -1.17
N SER A 224 -26.65 -2.02 -1.63
CA SER A 224 -28.08 -2.39 -1.59
C SER A 224 -28.59 -3.16 -2.82
N VAL A 225 -27.71 -3.42 -3.81
CA VAL A 225 -28.05 -4.09 -5.08
C VAL A 225 -27.37 -5.47 -5.22
N GLN A 226 -26.64 -5.93 -4.20
CA GLN A 226 -26.17 -7.32 -4.08
C GLN A 226 -27.00 -8.10 -3.07
#